data_AF-V4JRC2-F1
#
_entry.id   AF-V4JRC2-F1
#
_cell.length_a   1.000
_cell.length_b   1.000
_cell.length_c   1.000
_cell.angle_alpha   90.00
_cell.angle_beta   90.00
_cell.angle_gamma   90.00
#
_symmetry.space_group_name_H-M   'P 1'
#
loop_
_entity.id
_entity.type
_entity.pdbx_description
1 polymer ?
#
loop_
_entity_poly.entity_id
_entity_poly.type
_entity_poly.pdbx_seq_one_letter_code
_entity_poly.pdbx_strand_id
1 'polypeptide(L)'
;MKLYGGIDLHSSNNVVVLSDEEDKVVYRRRLPNDTGVVLAELGAFRQDIEGLVVESTYNWYWLVDGLMDVGFSVHLANTAAIVQYEGLKYADDESDARWLAKLLRLGLLPEGYIYPRQERAVRDLLRRRSKLVQQHSANLQSIQNLLTRSRGCSLSANQVKRLTDDEVDRLLPDADVALAVKGNLAVMRTQAGVIELLEKRVKGRTKLHPTLCGRKSWRGHEGKGRPIDRGQLNGDPFLNGCWIARPDPFLLLFVNQAHWRPLWF
;
A
#
# COMPACT_ATOMS: atom_id res chain seq x y z
N MET A 1 10.23 23.01 -27.38
CA MET A 1 10.14 21.57 -27.71
C MET A 1 9.46 20.93 -26.53
N LYS A 2 8.51 20.01 -26.68
CA LYS A 2 7.86 19.44 -25.49
C LYS A 2 8.66 18.28 -24.92
N LEU A 3 8.90 18.29 -23.62
CA LEU A 3 9.63 17.26 -22.90
C LEU A 3 8.72 16.58 -21.87
N TYR A 4 8.80 15.26 -21.84
CA TYR A 4 8.10 14.40 -20.89
C TYR A 4 9.14 13.69 -20.04
N GLY A 5 9.02 13.84 -18.72
CA GLY A 5 9.96 13.27 -17.78
C GLY A 5 9.41 12.06 -17.05
N GLY A 6 10.27 11.06 -16.84
CA GLY A 6 10.04 9.97 -15.92
C GLY A 6 11.15 9.91 -14.88
N ILE A 7 10.76 9.71 -13.64
CA ILE A 7 11.64 9.59 -12.49
C ILE A 7 11.34 8.28 -11.79
N ASP A 8 12.27 7.34 -11.94
CA ASP A 8 12.27 6.08 -11.24
C ASP A 8 13.01 6.24 -9.89
N LEU A 9 12.33 5.92 -8.80
CA LEU A 9 12.74 6.30 -7.45
C LEU A 9 13.15 5.09 -6.61
N HIS A 10 14.44 5.04 -6.29
CA HIS A 10 15.04 4.00 -5.46
C HIS A 10 15.30 4.50 -4.02
N SER A 11 15.80 3.61 -3.17
CA SER A 11 16.06 3.90 -1.76
C SER A 11 17.11 5.01 -1.54
N SER A 12 18.17 5.03 -2.33
CA SER A 12 19.30 5.97 -2.18
C SER A 12 19.50 6.93 -3.35
N ASN A 13 18.86 6.65 -4.49
CA ASN A 13 19.03 7.39 -5.73
C ASN A 13 17.72 7.42 -6.53
N ASN A 14 17.70 8.23 -7.57
CA ASN A 14 16.64 8.26 -8.56
C ASN A 14 17.25 8.33 -9.96
N VAL A 15 16.54 7.81 -10.95
CA VAL A 15 16.90 7.89 -12.36
C VAL A 15 15.91 8.80 -13.06
N VAL A 16 16.43 9.90 -13.60
CA VAL A 16 15.64 10.89 -14.34
C VAL A 16 15.90 10.71 -15.83
N VAL A 17 14.83 10.63 -16.61
CA VAL A 17 14.86 10.62 -18.07
C VAL A 17 13.91 11.68 -18.59
N LEU A 18 14.35 12.53 -19.51
CA LEU A 18 13.51 13.43 -20.30
C LEU A 18 13.54 13.00 -21.77
N SER A 19 12.37 12.85 -22.37
CA SER A 19 12.21 12.53 -23.79
C SER A 19 11.32 13.55 -24.49
N ASP A 20 11.55 13.77 -25.78
CA ASP A 20 10.72 14.63 -26.63
C ASP A 20 9.45 13.93 -27.16
N GLU A 21 8.74 14.59 -28.08
CA GLU A 21 7.48 14.12 -28.67
C GLU A 21 7.67 12.85 -29.53
N GLU A 22 8.88 12.60 -29.99
CA GLU A 22 9.31 11.47 -30.83
C GLU A 22 9.93 10.31 -30.02
N ASP A 23 9.77 10.29 -28.69
CA ASP A 23 10.39 9.32 -27.76
C ASP A 23 11.94 9.36 -27.76
N LYS A 24 12.57 10.43 -28.27
CA LYS A 24 14.03 10.58 -28.25
C LYS A 24 14.47 11.17 -26.91
N VAL A 25 15.41 10.49 -26.27
CA VAL A 25 15.95 10.91 -24.98
C VAL A 25 16.83 12.14 -25.16
N VAL A 26 16.48 13.22 -24.47
CA VAL A 26 17.21 14.50 -24.48
C VAL A 26 18.10 14.64 -23.25
N TYR A 27 17.69 14.04 -22.13
CA TYR A 27 18.45 14.04 -20.89
C TYR A 27 18.25 12.73 -20.12
N ARG A 28 19.32 12.26 -19.49
CA ARG A 28 19.30 11.06 -18.64
C ARG A 28 20.38 11.15 -17.58
N ARG A 29 20.01 10.91 -16.31
CA ARG A 29 20.98 10.85 -15.21
C ARG A 29 20.46 10.07 -14.01
N ARG A 30 21.37 9.35 -13.36
CA ARG A 30 21.17 8.84 -12.00
C ARG A 30 21.63 9.90 -11.00
N LEU A 31 20.76 10.28 -10.08
CA LEU A 31 20.97 11.35 -9.10
C LEU A 31 20.82 10.82 -7.68
N PRO A 32 21.51 11.39 -6.69
CA PRO A 32 21.21 11.12 -5.28
C PRO A 32 19.78 11.57 -4.95
N ASN A 33 19.21 11.00 -3.89
CA ASN A 33 17.93 11.44 -3.33
C ASN A 33 18.08 12.78 -2.59
N ASP A 34 18.24 13.85 -3.36
CA ASP A 34 18.36 15.23 -2.91
C ASP A 34 17.53 16.13 -3.83
N THR A 35 16.53 16.82 -3.26
CA THR A 35 15.64 17.70 -4.03
C THR A 35 16.40 18.82 -4.73
N GLY A 36 17.40 19.42 -4.07
CA GLY A 36 18.18 20.53 -4.64
C GLY A 36 18.95 20.09 -5.87
N VAL A 37 19.57 18.90 -5.82
CA VAL A 37 20.28 18.31 -6.96
C VAL A 37 19.32 18.03 -8.12
N VAL A 38 18.18 17.39 -7.85
CA VAL A 38 17.18 17.09 -8.90
C VAL A 38 16.66 18.37 -9.55
N LEU A 39 16.35 19.40 -8.75
CA LEU A 39 15.86 20.68 -9.26
C LEU A 39 16.91 21.43 -10.08
N ALA A 40 18.18 21.40 -9.67
CA ALA A 40 19.27 22.03 -10.41
C ALA A 40 19.43 21.40 -11.80
N GLU A 41 19.38 20.07 -11.88
CA GLU A 41 19.49 19.34 -13.16
C GLU A 41 18.29 19.57 -14.07
N LEU A 42 17.07 19.60 -13.52
CA LEU A 42 15.86 19.89 -14.29
C LEU A 42 15.73 21.37 -14.71
N GLY A 43 16.48 22.27 -14.06
CA GLY A 43 16.40 23.72 -14.29
C GLY A 43 16.66 24.12 -15.73
N ALA A 44 17.60 23.45 -16.41
CA ALA A 44 17.95 23.73 -17.81
C ALA A 44 16.81 23.41 -18.81
N PHE A 45 15.88 22.53 -18.42
CA PHE A 45 14.79 22.03 -19.28
C PHE A 45 13.42 22.57 -18.88
N ARG A 46 13.38 23.38 -17.83
CA ARG A 46 12.14 23.73 -17.11
C ARG A 46 11.02 24.30 -17.99
N GLN A 47 11.37 25.12 -18.99
CA GLN A 47 10.38 25.74 -19.87
C GLN A 47 9.79 24.76 -20.90
N ASP A 48 10.50 23.68 -21.18
CA ASP A 48 10.13 22.67 -22.17
C ASP A 48 9.43 21.45 -21.54
N ILE A 49 9.53 21.25 -20.22
CA ILE A 49 8.90 20.12 -19.51
C ILE A 49 7.38 20.33 -19.39
N GLU A 50 6.61 19.48 -20.07
CA GLU A 50 5.14 19.44 -19.97
C GLU A 50 4.68 18.71 -18.70
N GLY A 51 5.42 17.68 -18.27
CA GLY A 51 5.11 16.96 -17.03
C GLY A 51 6.19 15.97 -16.62
N LEU A 52 6.24 15.70 -15.31
CA LEU A 52 7.15 14.76 -14.67
C LEU A 52 6.35 13.64 -14.02
N VAL A 53 6.67 12.41 -14.38
CA VAL A 53 6.11 11.21 -13.75
C VAL A 53 7.04 10.73 -12.67
N VAL A 54 6.53 10.51 -11.46
CA VAL A 54 7.25 9.85 -10.37
C VAL A 54 6.58 8.52 -10.08
N GLU A 55 7.37 7.46 -9.93
CA GLU A 55 6.85 6.16 -9.53
C GLU A 55 6.20 6.22 -8.13
N SER A 56 5.03 5.59 -7.94
CA SER A 56 4.31 5.55 -6.66
C SER A 56 4.92 4.56 -5.65
N THR A 57 6.20 4.71 -5.33
CA THR A 57 6.90 3.87 -4.36
C THR A 57 6.63 4.32 -2.92
N TYR A 58 7.43 3.87 -1.94
CA TYR A 58 7.22 4.26 -0.53
C TYR A 58 7.79 5.64 -0.18
N ASN A 59 8.71 6.19 -0.98
CA ASN A 59 9.51 7.37 -0.64
C ASN A 59 9.24 8.60 -1.52
N TRP A 60 8.17 8.65 -2.30
CA TRP A 60 7.94 9.73 -3.27
C TRP A 60 7.62 11.11 -2.67
N TYR A 61 7.18 11.21 -1.41
CA TYR A 61 6.64 12.45 -0.83
C TYR A 61 7.56 13.65 -1.04
N TRP A 62 8.82 13.55 -0.63
CA TRP A 62 9.78 14.66 -0.65
C TRP A 62 10.05 15.18 -2.07
N LEU A 63 10.08 14.26 -3.04
CA LEU A 63 10.40 14.56 -4.42
C LEU A 63 9.22 15.24 -5.10
N VAL A 64 8.04 14.62 -5.04
CA VAL A 64 6.81 15.18 -5.62
C VAL A 64 6.52 16.55 -5.01
N ASP A 65 6.66 16.67 -3.70
CA ASP A 65 6.50 17.93 -3.00
C ASP A 65 7.49 19.01 -3.48
N GLY A 66 8.77 18.68 -3.54
CA GLY A 66 9.80 19.62 -4.00
C GLY A 66 9.62 20.06 -5.45
N LEU A 67 9.19 19.15 -6.33
CA LEU A 67 8.87 19.46 -7.72
C LEU A 67 7.63 20.35 -7.85
N MET A 68 6.57 20.05 -7.09
CA MET A 68 5.33 20.85 -7.07
C MET A 68 5.52 22.22 -6.43
N ASP A 69 6.39 22.36 -5.42
CA ASP A 69 6.67 23.64 -4.75
C ASP A 69 7.29 24.66 -5.72
N VAL A 70 8.07 24.17 -6.69
CA VAL A 70 8.57 25.00 -7.78
C VAL A 70 7.65 24.96 -9.00
N GLY A 71 6.42 24.48 -8.92
CA GLY A 71 5.43 24.58 -10.00
C GLY A 71 5.63 23.65 -11.21
N PHE A 72 6.36 22.54 -11.08
CA PHE A 72 6.29 21.49 -12.11
C PHE A 72 4.91 20.81 -12.10
N SER A 73 4.42 20.41 -13.28
CA SER A 73 3.29 19.48 -13.37
C SER A 73 3.77 18.07 -13.05
N VAL A 74 3.34 17.52 -11.92
CA VAL A 74 3.81 16.21 -11.44
C VAL A 74 2.67 15.20 -11.43
N HIS A 75 2.95 14.03 -12.00
CA HIS A 75 2.05 12.89 -12.08
C HIS A 75 2.63 11.76 -11.25
N LEU A 76 1.81 11.11 -10.43
CA LEU A 76 2.22 9.95 -9.64
C LEU A 76 1.78 8.69 -10.38
N ALA A 77 2.69 7.85 -10.84
CA ALA A 77 2.35 6.65 -11.61
C ALA A 77 1.85 5.53 -10.69
N ASN A 78 0.65 4.99 -10.92
CA ASN A 78 0.14 3.80 -10.22
C ASN A 78 0.75 2.51 -10.79
N THR A 79 1.84 2.06 -10.19
CA THR A 79 2.62 0.91 -10.68
C THR A 79 1.84 -0.39 -10.76
N ALA A 80 0.87 -0.63 -9.86
CA ALA A 80 0.07 -1.85 -9.89
C ALA A 80 -0.94 -1.89 -11.05
N ALA A 81 -1.26 -0.73 -11.63
CA ALA A 81 -2.12 -0.63 -12.80
C ALA A 81 -1.32 -0.54 -14.12
N ILE A 82 0.00 -0.40 -14.05
CA ILE A 82 0.87 -0.43 -15.22
C ILE A 82 1.07 -1.89 -15.60
N VAL A 83 0.53 -2.27 -16.76
CA VAL A 83 0.79 -3.59 -17.35
C VAL A 83 2.20 -3.59 -17.90
N GLN A 84 3.12 -4.29 -17.22
CA GLN A 84 4.42 -4.61 -17.80
C GLN A 84 4.21 -5.67 -18.88
N TYR A 85 4.62 -5.39 -20.12
CA TYR A 85 4.59 -6.38 -21.20
C TYR A 85 5.56 -7.53 -20.85
N GLU A 86 5.05 -8.76 -20.76
CA GLU A 86 5.76 -10.01 -20.39
C GLU A 86 6.91 -10.44 -21.33
N GLY A 87 7.41 -9.55 -22.21
CA GLY A 87 8.45 -9.85 -23.20
C GLY A 87 9.79 -9.12 -23.02
N LEU A 88 9.90 -8.16 -22.10
CA LEU A 88 11.13 -7.38 -21.92
C LEU A 88 12.04 -8.04 -20.87
N LYS A 89 12.94 -8.90 -21.34
CA LYS A 89 13.94 -9.61 -20.52
C LYS A 89 15.05 -8.72 -19.93
N TYR A 90 15.00 -7.40 -20.13
CA TYR A 90 15.99 -6.45 -19.64
C TYR A 90 15.30 -5.15 -19.23
N ALA A 91 14.71 -5.13 -18.03
CA ALA A 91 14.30 -3.89 -17.37
C ALA A 91 15.50 -3.40 -16.55
N ASP A 92 16.18 -2.37 -17.05
CA ASP A 92 17.08 -1.56 -16.23
C ASP A 92 16.35 -0.30 -15.74
N ASP A 93 16.80 0.28 -14.63
CA ASP A 93 16.21 1.49 -14.00
C ASP A 93 15.99 2.64 -15.02
N GLU A 94 16.80 2.68 -16.08
CA GLU A 94 16.69 3.66 -17.16
C GLU A 94 15.50 3.40 -18.09
N SER A 95 15.28 2.12 -18.45
CA SER A 95 14.12 1.70 -19.24
C SER A 95 12.82 1.96 -18.51
N ASP A 96 12.79 1.79 -17.19
CA ASP A 96 11.61 2.06 -16.36
C ASP A 96 11.27 3.56 -16.33
N ALA A 97 12.26 4.43 -16.06
CA ALA A 97 12.06 5.88 -16.13
C ALA A 97 11.62 6.35 -17.54
N ARG A 98 12.21 5.79 -18.60
CA ARG A 98 11.81 6.11 -19.98
C ARG A 98 10.39 5.64 -20.28
N TRP A 99 9.99 4.48 -19.77
CA TRP A 99 8.63 3.95 -19.94
C TRP A 99 7.59 4.86 -19.29
N LEU A 100 7.86 5.38 -18.09
CA LEU A 100 7.00 6.35 -17.42
C LEU A 100 6.80 7.63 -18.25
N ALA A 101 7.88 8.21 -18.79
CA ALA A 101 7.81 9.38 -19.67
C ALA A 101 6.95 9.11 -20.91
N LYS A 102 7.11 7.93 -21.52
CA LYS A 102 6.34 7.49 -22.69
C LYS A 102 4.85 7.33 -22.38
N LEU A 103 4.50 6.74 -21.23
CA LEU A 103 3.10 6.59 -20.82
C LEU A 103 2.41 7.94 -20.64
N LEU A 104 3.11 8.93 -20.07
CA LEU A 104 2.60 10.30 -19.94
C LEU A 104 2.39 10.94 -21.31
N ARG A 105 3.40 10.89 -22.19
CA ARG A 105 3.33 11.44 -23.55
C ARG A 105 2.12 10.90 -24.33
N LEU A 106 1.86 9.59 -24.20
CA LEU A 106 0.76 8.92 -24.89
C LEU A 106 -0.61 9.16 -24.22
N GLY A 107 -0.67 9.80 -23.05
CA GLY A 107 -1.91 9.96 -22.29
C GLY A 107 -2.47 8.64 -21.73
N LEU A 108 -1.62 7.63 -21.58
CA LEU A 108 -1.98 6.28 -21.12
C LEU A 108 -1.58 6.02 -19.67
N LEU A 109 -0.97 7.00 -18.99
CA LEU A 109 -0.45 6.85 -17.64
C LEU A 109 -1.59 6.53 -16.65
N PRO A 110 -1.57 5.36 -15.99
CA PRO A 110 -2.45 5.10 -14.86
C PRO A 110 -1.97 5.96 -13.68
N GLU A 111 -2.73 6.99 -13.33
CA GLU A 111 -2.34 7.90 -12.27
C GLU A 111 -2.84 7.48 -10.88
N GLY A 112 -1.95 7.68 -9.91
CA GLY A 112 -2.21 7.61 -8.49
C GLY A 112 -2.66 8.93 -7.90
N TYR A 113 -3.37 8.86 -6.78
CA TYR A 113 -3.79 10.08 -6.08
C TYR A 113 -2.66 10.68 -5.23
N ILE A 114 -2.24 11.91 -5.55
CA ILE A 114 -1.31 12.70 -4.74
C ILE A 114 -2.08 13.31 -3.57
N TYR A 115 -1.97 12.70 -2.39
CA TYR A 115 -2.61 13.20 -1.18
C TYR A 115 -2.08 14.59 -0.77
N PRO A 116 -2.91 15.49 -0.20
CA PRO A 116 -2.44 16.72 0.43
C PRO A 116 -1.46 16.45 1.58
N ARG A 117 -0.43 17.29 1.74
CA ARG A 117 0.63 17.10 2.75
C ARG A 117 0.08 16.92 4.17
N GLN A 118 -0.96 17.68 4.51
CA GLN A 118 -1.58 17.69 5.82
C GLN A 118 -2.30 16.37 6.15
N GLU A 119 -2.77 15.64 5.14
CA GLU A 119 -3.53 14.40 5.30
C GLU A 119 -2.64 13.14 5.27
N ARG A 120 -1.47 13.21 4.63
CA ARG A 120 -0.55 12.08 4.46
C ARG A 120 -0.16 11.40 5.77
N ALA A 121 0.12 12.17 6.82
CA ALA A 121 0.46 11.61 8.12
C ALA A 121 -0.67 10.76 8.73
N VAL A 122 -1.94 11.14 8.53
CA VAL A 122 -3.09 10.33 8.99
C VAL A 122 -3.24 9.08 8.13
N ARG A 123 -3.06 9.20 6.82
CA ARG A 123 -3.04 8.07 5.88
C ARG A 123 -1.95 7.05 6.26
N ASP A 124 -0.75 7.50 6.60
CA ASP A 124 0.36 6.60 6.94
C ASP A 124 0.13 5.89 8.29
N LEU A 125 -0.53 6.54 9.24
CA LEU A 125 -1.02 5.87 10.46
C LEU A 125 -2.03 4.76 10.14
N LEU A 126 -2.97 5.01 9.22
CA LEU A 126 -3.92 3.99 8.76
C LEU A 126 -3.20 2.82 8.07
N ARG A 127 -2.20 3.10 7.22
CA ARG A 127 -1.37 2.05 6.58
C ARG A 127 -0.62 1.22 7.62
N ARG A 128 -0.03 1.87 8.63
CA ARG A 128 0.63 1.16 9.74
C ARG A 128 -0.34 0.27 10.50
N ARG A 129 -1.55 0.77 10.81
CA ARG A 129 -2.61 -0.01 11.46
C ARG A 129 -3.00 -1.23 10.63
N SER A 130 -3.22 -1.07 9.32
CA SER A 130 -3.54 -2.20 8.43
C SER A 130 -2.43 -3.26 8.41
N LYS A 131 -1.15 -2.85 8.39
CA LYS A 131 -0.03 -3.80 8.46
C LYS A 131 0.00 -4.56 9.78
N LEU A 132 -0.25 -3.90 10.91
CA LEU A 132 -0.31 -4.54 12.21
C LEU A 132 -1.47 -5.54 12.31
N VAL A 133 -2.63 -5.22 11.74
CA VAL A 133 -3.79 -6.14 11.68
C VAL A 133 -3.46 -7.39 10.86
N GLN A 134 -2.77 -7.24 9.72
CA GLN A 134 -2.31 -8.38 8.91
C GLN A 134 -1.33 -9.25 9.70
N GLN A 135 -0.34 -8.65 10.37
CA GLN A 135 0.63 -9.38 11.20
C GLN A 135 -0.04 -10.09 12.38
N HIS A 136 -0.99 -9.43 13.05
CA HIS A 136 -1.78 -10.03 14.11
C HIS A 136 -2.57 -11.25 13.61
N SER A 137 -3.14 -11.16 12.41
CA SER A 137 -3.89 -12.27 11.79
C SER A 137 -2.95 -13.42 11.40
N ALA A 138 -1.75 -13.12 10.91
CA ALA A 138 -0.74 -14.13 10.61
C ALA A 138 -0.26 -14.86 11.89
N ASN A 139 -0.03 -14.13 12.98
CA ASN A 139 0.34 -14.73 14.27
C ASN A 139 -0.78 -15.64 14.82
N LEU A 140 -2.04 -15.21 14.69
CA LEU A 140 -3.20 -16.02 15.05
C LEU A 140 -3.22 -17.36 14.28
N GLN A 141 -3.04 -17.30 12.96
CA GLN A 141 -2.99 -18.49 12.11
C GLN A 141 -1.80 -19.38 12.45
N SER A 142 -0.65 -18.79 12.78
CA SER A 142 0.53 -19.53 13.24
C SER A 142 0.23 -20.37 14.48
N ILE A 143 -0.44 -19.77 15.49
CA ILE A 143 -0.88 -20.49 16.69
C ILE A 143 -1.88 -21.59 16.34
N GLN A 144 -2.88 -21.28 15.51
CA GLN A 144 -3.88 -22.27 15.07
C GLN A 144 -3.23 -23.46 14.37
N ASN A 145 -2.23 -23.22 13.52
CA ASN A 145 -1.48 -24.26 12.80
C ASN A 145 -0.59 -25.07 13.75
N LEU A 146 0.01 -24.44 14.77
CA LEU A 146 0.76 -25.14 15.82
C LEU A 146 -0.15 -26.06 16.63
N LEU A 147 -1.33 -25.60 17.04
CA LEU A 147 -2.29 -26.44 17.76
C LEU A 147 -2.80 -27.59 16.89
N THR A 148 -3.12 -27.34 15.62
CA THR A 148 -3.55 -28.39 14.69
C THR A 148 -2.49 -29.47 14.51
N ARG A 149 -1.21 -29.10 14.31
CA ARG A 149 -0.16 -30.10 14.10
C ARG A 149 0.21 -30.86 15.37
N SER A 150 0.11 -30.23 16.54
CA SER A 150 0.47 -30.85 17.83
C SER A 150 -0.66 -31.65 18.46
N ARG A 151 -1.93 -31.31 18.17
CA ARG A 151 -3.11 -31.90 18.83
C ARG A 151 -4.17 -32.46 17.89
N GLY A 152 -4.02 -32.28 16.59
CA GLY A 152 -5.05 -32.66 15.59
C GLY A 152 -6.29 -31.76 15.59
N CYS A 153 -6.32 -30.70 16.41
CA CYS A 153 -7.44 -29.77 16.49
C CYS A 153 -6.98 -28.32 16.61
N SER A 154 -7.76 -27.40 16.03
CA SER A 154 -7.50 -25.97 16.11
C SER A 154 -8.49 -25.29 17.05
N LEU A 155 -8.05 -24.20 17.68
CA LEU A 155 -8.92 -23.32 18.46
C LEU A 155 -9.53 -22.24 17.55
N SER A 156 -10.73 -21.79 17.92
CA SER A 156 -11.31 -20.59 17.28
C SER A 156 -10.47 -19.35 17.58
N ALA A 157 -10.59 -18.33 16.72
CA ALA A 157 -9.87 -17.07 16.91
C ALA A 157 -10.11 -16.43 18.29
N ASN A 158 -11.35 -16.53 18.80
CA ASN A 158 -11.72 -15.98 20.10
C ASN A 158 -11.12 -16.78 21.26
N GLN A 159 -11.00 -18.10 21.11
CA GLN A 159 -10.31 -18.94 22.10
C GLN A 159 -8.82 -18.61 22.15
N VAL A 160 -8.15 -18.51 20.99
CA VAL A 160 -6.72 -18.15 20.93
C VAL A 160 -6.45 -16.81 21.61
N LYS A 161 -7.27 -15.78 21.35
CA LYS A 161 -7.13 -14.46 21.97
C LYS A 161 -7.24 -14.47 23.50
N ARG A 162 -7.90 -15.48 24.07
CA ARG A 162 -8.14 -15.61 25.53
C ARG A 162 -7.18 -16.57 26.21
N LEU A 163 -6.36 -17.31 25.45
CA LEU A 163 -5.40 -18.25 26.02
C LEU A 163 -4.49 -17.54 27.02
N THR A 164 -4.36 -18.14 28.19
CA THR A 164 -3.36 -17.82 29.20
C THR A 164 -2.13 -18.70 29.05
N ASP A 165 -1.00 -18.27 29.60
CA ASP A 165 0.25 -19.00 29.50
C ASP A 165 0.15 -20.37 30.20
N ASP A 166 -0.59 -20.47 31.31
CA ASP A 166 -0.88 -21.72 32.02
C ASP A 166 -1.79 -22.68 31.22
N GLU A 167 -2.72 -22.14 30.45
CA GLU A 167 -3.53 -22.95 29.53
C GLU A 167 -2.68 -23.45 28.38
N VAL A 168 -1.76 -22.64 27.86
CA VAL A 168 -0.81 -23.07 26.82
C VAL A 168 0.04 -24.24 27.32
N ASP A 169 0.60 -24.17 28.52
CA ASP A 169 1.40 -25.27 29.11
C ASP A 169 0.58 -26.54 29.32
N ARG A 170 -0.69 -26.40 29.73
CA ARG A 170 -1.61 -27.54 29.84
C ARG A 170 -1.97 -28.14 28.48
N LEU A 171 -2.08 -27.29 27.45
CA LEU A 171 -2.47 -27.74 26.12
C LEU A 171 -1.30 -28.35 25.34
N LEU A 172 -0.06 -27.93 25.64
CA LEU A 172 1.16 -28.28 24.93
C LEU A 172 2.24 -28.68 25.94
N PRO A 173 2.38 -29.98 26.27
CA PRO A 173 3.36 -30.45 27.25
C PRO A 173 4.82 -30.26 26.83
N ASP A 174 5.07 -30.15 25.52
CA ASP A 174 6.39 -29.84 24.98
C ASP A 174 6.70 -28.35 25.19
N ALA A 175 7.78 -28.08 25.94
CA ALA A 175 8.14 -26.74 26.38
C ALA A 175 8.50 -25.80 25.21
N ASP A 176 9.13 -26.31 24.15
CA ASP A 176 9.55 -25.51 23.00
C ASP A 176 8.35 -25.11 22.15
N VAL A 177 7.41 -26.04 21.93
CA VAL A 177 6.15 -25.75 21.24
C VAL A 177 5.28 -24.78 22.04
N ALA A 178 5.21 -24.96 23.37
CA ALA A 178 4.52 -24.05 24.27
C ALA A 178 5.13 -22.63 24.22
N LEU A 179 6.45 -22.52 24.25
CA LEU A 179 7.17 -21.25 24.14
C LEU A 179 6.88 -20.54 22.81
N ALA A 180 6.85 -21.28 21.69
CA ALA A 180 6.50 -20.72 20.39
C ALA A 180 5.08 -20.12 20.35
N VAL A 181 4.10 -20.79 20.97
CA VAL A 181 2.73 -20.27 21.09
C VAL A 181 2.68 -19.04 22.00
N LYS A 182 3.34 -19.08 23.17
CA LYS A 182 3.44 -17.95 24.10
C LYS A 182 4.08 -16.72 23.46
N GLY A 183 5.16 -16.91 22.69
CA GLY A 183 5.81 -15.84 21.94
C GLY A 183 4.85 -15.16 20.94
N ASN A 184 4.12 -15.94 20.16
CA ASN A 184 3.10 -15.40 19.24
C ASN A 184 1.97 -14.66 19.99
N LEU A 185 1.50 -15.21 21.12
CA LEU A 185 0.48 -14.57 21.96
C LEU A 185 0.96 -13.22 22.51
N ALA A 186 2.20 -13.14 23.00
CA ALA A 186 2.78 -11.90 23.51
C ALA A 186 2.87 -10.82 22.42
N VAL A 187 3.30 -11.19 21.21
CA VAL A 187 3.34 -10.30 20.05
C VAL A 187 1.93 -9.84 19.67
N MET A 188 0.96 -10.76 19.61
CA MET A 188 -0.45 -10.43 19.30
C MET A 188 -1.06 -9.46 20.30
N ARG A 189 -0.88 -9.72 21.61
CA ARG A 189 -1.39 -8.84 22.69
C ARG A 189 -0.81 -7.43 22.55
N THR A 190 0.49 -7.33 22.26
CA THR A 190 1.17 -6.04 22.03
C THR A 190 0.62 -5.34 20.79
N GLN A 191 0.48 -6.06 19.68
CA GLN A 191 -0.08 -5.53 18.43
C GLN A 191 -1.51 -5.01 18.64
N ALA A 192 -2.36 -5.73 19.37
CA ALA A 192 -3.72 -5.32 19.67
C ALA A 192 -3.76 -3.96 20.39
N GLY A 193 -2.95 -3.80 21.45
CA GLY A 193 -2.86 -2.52 22.16
C GLY A 193 -2.36 -1.37 21.29
N VAL A 194 -1.36 -1.62 20.42
CA VAL A 194 -0.87 -0.60 19.47
C VAL A 194 -1.93 -0.26 18.42
N ILE A 195 -2.67 -1.25 17.91
CA ILE A 195 -3.76 -1.02 16.95
C ILE A 195 -4.83 -0.11 17.58
N GLU A 196 -5.25 -0.37 18.82
CA GLU A 196 -6.21 0.48 19.54
C GLU A 196 -5.70 1.91 19.74
N LEU A 197 -4.42 2.06 20.08
CA LEU A 197 -3.78 3.37 20.21
C LEU A 197 -3.82 4.16 18.89
N LEU A 198 -3.46 3.51 17.78
CA LEU A 198 -3.51 4.11 16.45
C LEU A 198 -4.94 4.48 16.05
N GLU A 199 -5.91 3.59 16.29
CA GLU A 199 -7.32 3.83 15.98
C GLU A 199 -7.89 5.01 16.77
N LYS A 200 -7.55 5.14 18.06
CA LYS A 200 -7.94 6.28 18.90
C LYS A 200 -7.36 7.59 18.35
N ARG A 201 -6.10 7.58 17.92
CA ARG A 201 -5.44 8.76 17.35
C ARG A 201 -6.08 9.19 16.02
N VAL A 202 -6.39 8.24 15.15
CA VAL A 202 -7.04 8.53 13.86
C VAL A 202 -8.43 9.11 14.08
N LYS A 203 -9.27 8.50 14.93
CA LYS A 203 -10.62 8.99 15.25
C LYS A 203 -10.63 10.44 15.77
N GLY A 204 -9.61 10.84 16.52
CA GLY A 204 -9.49 12.22 17.01
C GLY A 204 -9.08 13.25 15.94
N ARG A 205 -8.61 12.81 14.77
CA ARG A 205 -8.14 13.68 13.68
C ARG A 205 -9.06 13.69 12.47
N THR A 206 -9.87 12.65 12.27
CA THR A 206 -10.78 12.57 11.13
C THR A 206 -12.12 13.21 11.46
N LYS A 207 -12.48 14.26 10.71
CA LYS A 207 -13.87 14.68 10.53
C LYS A 207 -14.40 13.95 9.29
N LEU A 208 -15.62 13.41 9.35
CA LEU A 208 -16.25 12.83 8.18
C LEU A 208 -16.33 13.90 7.08
N HIS A 209 -15.79 13.58 5.90
CA HIS A 209 -15.89 14.50 4.77
C HIS A 209 -17.38 14.68 4.39
N PRO A 210 -17.88 15.91 4.14
CA PRO A 210 -19.31 16.20 3.96
C PRO A 210 -20.01 15.35 2.90
N THR A 211 -19.31 14.97 1.82
CA THR A 211 -19.83 14.12 0.74
C THR A 211 -20.23 12.70 1.17
N LEU A 212 -19.83 12.28 2.38
CA LEU A 212 -20.13 10.98 2.96
C LEU A 212 -21.23 11.05 4.03
N CYS A 213 -21.62 12.25 4.45
CA CYS A 213 -22.63 12.48 5.49
C CYS A 213 -24.07 12.11 5.05
N GLY A 214 -24.26 11.70 3.79
CA GLY A 214 -25.53 11.22 3.24
C GLY A 214 -25.68 9.69 3.14
N ARG A 215 -24.60 8.90 3.27
CA ARG A 215 -24.69 7.42 3.22
C ARG A 215 -24.94 6.87 4.62
N LYS A 216 -26.15 7.07 5.14
CA LYS A 216 -26.62 6.39 6.35
C LYS A 216 -26.67 4.88 6.09
N SER A 217 -25.93 4.12 6.91
CA SER A 217 -26.04 2.68 7.15
C SER A 217 -26.00 1.75 5.92
N TRP A 218 -24.88 1.05 5.74
CA TRP A 218 -24.94 -0.29 5.13
C TRP A 218 -25.58 -1.21 6.18
N ARG A 219 -26.92 -1.33 6.17
CA ARG A 219 -27.59 -2.41 6.91
C ARG A 219 -27.27 -3.71 6.17
N GLY A 220 -26.75 -4.69 6.88
CA GLY A 220 -26.67 -6.06 6.38
C GLY A 220 -28.07 -6.49 5.94
N HIS A 221 -28.25 -6.69 4.64
CA HIS A 221 -29.46 -7.27 4.09
C HIS A 221 -29.44 -8.77 4.38
N GLU A 222 -30.06 -9.17 5.48
CA GLU A 222 -30.68 -10.49 5.56
C GLU A 222 -31.88 -10.48 4.59
N GLY A 223 -31.79 -11.22 3.49
CA GLY A 223 -32.89 -11.32 2.53
C GLY A 223 -32.48 -11.91 1.19
N LYS A 224 -32.90 -13.16 0.96
CA LYS A 224 -32.81 -13.98 -0.26
C LYS A 224 -32.76 -13.20 -1.59
N GLY A 225 -31.80 -13.52 -2.48
CA GLY A 225 -31.95 -13.20 -3.91
C GLY A 225 -30.70 -13.17 -4.79
N ARG A 226 -30.53 -14.24 -5.59
CA ARG A 226 -29.73 -14.45 -6.82
C ARG A 226 -28.22 -14.72 -6.73
N PRO A 227 -27.74 -15.78 -7.43
CA PRO A 227 -26.33 -16.17 -7.42
C PRO A 227 -25.51 -15.21 -8.28
N ILE A 228 -24.41 -14.70 -7.73
CA ILE A 228 -23.39 -13.95 -8.48
C ILE A 228 -22.47 -14.99 -9.14
N ASP A 229 -22.28 -14.81 -10.44
CA ASP A 229 -21.45 -15.65 -11.31
C ASP A 229 -19.98 -15.64 -10.84
N ARG A 230 -19.35 -16.82 -10.75
CA ARG A 230 -18.02 -17.04 -10.15
C ARG A 230 -16.85 -16.65 -11.08
N GLY A 231 -17.11 -15.88 -12.14
CA GLY A 231 -16.12 -15.52 -13.17
C GLY A 231 -15.29 -14.26 -12.90
N GLN A 232 -15.54 -13.50 -11.83
CA GLN A 232 -15.00 -12.13 -11.65
C GLN A 232 -14.07 -11.91 -10.44
N LEU A 233 -13.58 -12.97 -9.80
CA LEU A 233 -12.72 -12.87 -8.60
C LEU A 233 -11.22 -13.13 -8.87
N ASN A 234 -10.81 -13.31 -10.13
CA ASN A 234 -9.39 -13.38 -10.49
C ASN A 234 -8.90 -11.99 -10.93
N GLY A 235 -8.70 -11.10 -9.97
CA GLY A 235 -8.15 -9.77 -10.23
C GLY A 235 -8.18 -8.81 -9.05
N ASP A 236 -8.26 -9.31 -7.81
CA ASP A 236 -8.36 -8.45 -6.63
C ASP A 236 -6.98 -7.83 -6.32
N PRO A 237 -6.77 -6.50 -6.43
CA PRO A 237 -5.46 -5.86 -6.23
C PRO A 237 -5.02 -5.85 -4.75
N PHE A 238 -5.87 -6.35 -3.85
CA PHE A 238 -5.72 -6.28 -2.40
C PHE A 238 -4.52 -7.07 -1.85
N LEU A 239 -3.91 -7.95 -2.64
CA LEU A 239 -2.79 -8.79 -2.22
C LEU A 239 -1.41 -8.16 -2.46
N ASN A 240 -1.29 -7.17 -3.35
CA ASN A 240 0.02 -6.65 -3.79
C ASN A 240 0.22 -5.18 -3.43
N GLY A 241 0.25 -4.82 -2.15
CA GLY A 241 0.96 -3.64 -1.62
C GLY A 241 0.62 -2.22 -2.13
N CYS A 242 -0.24 -2.07 -3.13
CA CYS A 242 -0.38 -0.86 -3.94
C CYS A 242 -1.75 -0.22 -3.71
N TRP A 243 -1.79 0.71 -2.76
CA TRP A 243 -3.00 1.39 -2.28
C TRP A 243 -3.11 2.79 -2.90
N ILE A 244 -3.11 2.85 -4.24
CA ILE A 244 -2.89 4.09 -5.00
C ILE A 244 -4.12 4.54 -5.81
N ALA A 245 -5.25 3.84 -5.74
CA ALA A 245 -6.45 4.22 -6.48
C ALA A 245 -7.44 5.05 -5.63
N ARG A 246 -7.62 6.33 -6.04
CA ARG A 246 -8.67 7.31 -5.65
C ARG A 246 -8.65 7.80 -4.19
N PRO A 247 -9.38 8.89 -3.84
CA PRO A 247 -9.57 9.29 -2.43
C PRO A 247 -10.25 8.12 -1.75
N ASP A 248 -9.47 7.40 -0.97
CA ASP A 248 -9.83 6.06 -0.53
C ASP A 248 -11.10 6.15 0.35
N PRO A 249 -12.22 5.51 -0.01
CA PRO A 249 -13.37 5.42 0.88
C PRO A 249 -13.01 4.64 2.17
N PHE A 250 -11.83 4.02 2.26
CA PHE A 250 -11.34 3.34 3.46
C PHE A 250 -10.92 4.25 4.61
N LEU A 251 -10.96 5.57 4.47
CA LEU A 251 -11.08 6.43 5.67
C LEU A 251 -12.37 6.13 6.47
N LEU A 252 -13.31 5.33 5.93
CA LEU A 252 -14.63 5.04 6.52
C LEU A 252 -14.93 3.58 6.87
N LEU A 253 -14.02 2.61 6.74
CA LEU A 253 -14.26 1.27 7.28
C LEU A 253 -13.68 1.13 8.69
N PHE A 254 -14.24 1.89 9.63
CA PHE A 254 -14.43 1.39 10.98
C PHE A 254 -15.69 0.51 10.97
N VAL A 255 -15.64 -0.65 11.64
CA VAL A 255 -16.64 -1.75 11.66
C VAL A 255 -16.41 -2.74 10.50
N ASN A 256 -16.03 -4.00 10.67
CA ASN A 256 -16.43 -4.99 11.67
C ASN A 256 -15.32 -6.06 11.86
N GLN A 257 -15.04 -6.45 13.12
CA GLN A 257 -14.23 -7.64 13.43
C GLN A 257 -15.08 -8.90 13.24
N ALA A 258 -15.25 -9.39 12.02
CA ALA A 258 -15.70 -10.76 11.78
C ALA A 258 -15.47 -11.15 10.31
N HIS A 259 -14.87 -12.32 10.11
CA HIS A 259 -14.75 -13.03 8.83
C HIS A 259 -13.62 -12.58 7.89
N TRP A 260 -12.39 -12.88 8.30
CA TRP A 260 -11.38 -13.38 7.37
C TRP A 260 -11.32 -14.91 7.53
N ARG A 261 -11.95 -15.65 6.60
CA ARG A 261 -11.65 -17.07 6.37
C ARG A 261 -10.72 -17.12 5.16
N PRO A 262 -9.46 -17.55 5.30
CA PRO A 262 -8.66 -17.94 4.15
C PRO A 262 -9.25 -19.24 3.60
N LEU A 263 -9.76 -19.21 2.37
CA LEU A 263 -9.90 -20.41 1.56
C LEU A 263 -8.53 -20.67 0.93
N TRP A 264 -7.82 -21.64 1.47
CA TRP A 264 -6.73 -22.33 0.79
C TRP A 264 -7.01 -23.82 0.93
N PHE A 265 -7.51 -24.41 -0.15
CA PHE A 265 -7.11 -25.74 -0.61
C PHE A 265 -6.17 -25.51 -1.79
#